data_AF-A0A9Q9MJH6-F1
#
_entry.id   AF-A0A9Q9MJH6-F1
#
_cell.length_a   1.000
_cell.length_b   1.000
_cell.length_c   1.000
_cell.angle_alpha   90.00
_cell.angle_beta   90.00
_cell.angle_gamma   90.00
#
_symmetry.space_group_name_H-M   'P 1'
#
loop_
_entity.id
_entity.type
_entity.pdbx_description
1 polymer ?
#
loop_
_entity_poly.entity_id
_entity_poly.type
_entity_poly.pdbx_seq_one_letter_code
_entity_poly.pdbx_strand_id
1 'polypeptide(L)'
;MSAPGYGRAVPPEEPGSLGEIISDISEGLSNLFRQEVELAKAELRAEASKAGKAAGMFSGAGIAGLLTALMLSLALTYALDNVMPLGWAAFIVAVLWAVVAAALFAAGRKQARTVSPVPRRTVETLKEDAKWLKHPTTSETTSS
;
A
#
# COMPACT_ATOMS: atom_id res chain seq x y z
N MET A 1 -58.73 53.96 -17.83
CA MET A 1 -57.48 54.48 -18.41
C MET A 1 -56.39 54.34 -17.33
N SER A 2 -55.65 53.22 -17.36
CA SER A 2 -54.36 52.97 -16.68
C SER A 2 -53.73 51.77 -17.39
N ALA A 3 -52.51 51.93 -17.89
CA ALA A 3 -51.81 50.98 -18.77
C ALA A 3 -51.12 49.83 -18.01
N PRO A 4 -50.88 48.67 -18.66
CA PRO A 4 -50.16 47.54 -18.06
C PRO A 4 -48.65 47.80 -17.97
N GLY A 5 -48.06 47.51 -16.80
CA GLY A 5 -46.63 47.60 -16.54
C GLY A 5 -45.84 46.52 -17.28
N TYR A 6 -44.80 46.97 -17.98
CA TYR A 6 -43.90 46.21 -18.82
C TYR A 6 -43.19 45.06 -18.08
N GLY A 7 -43.05 43.93 -18.78
CA GLY A 7 -42.23 42.81 -18.36
C GLY A 7 -40.78 43.23 -18.12
N ARG A 8 -40.19 42.70 -17.04
CA ARG A 8 -38.74 42.72 -16.89
C ARG A 8 -38.16 41.86 -18.01
N ALA A 9 -37.52 42.50 -18.98
CA ALA A 9 -36.63 41.81 -19.89
C ALA A 9 -35.55 41.13 -19.03
N VAL A 10 -35.57 39.81 -18.97
CA VAL A 10 -34.37 39.03 -18.67
C VAL A 10 -33.38 39.44 -19.76
N PRO A 11 -32.23 40.05 -19.41
CA PRO A 11 -31.24 40.40 -20.43
C PRO A 11 -30.93 39.12 -21.22
N PRO A 12 -30.80 39.19 -22.55
CA PRO A 12 -30.41 38.03 -23.34
C PRO A 12 -29.09 37.52 -22.78
N GLU A 13 -29.06 36.27 -22.30
CA GLU A 13 -27.79 35.61 -22.08
C GLU A 13 -27.08 35.59 -23.43
N GLU A 14 -26.01 36.39 -23.55
CA GLU A 14 -25.15 36.31 -24.71
C GLU A 14 -24.69 34.85 -24.81
N PRO A 15 -24.82 34.19 -25.98
CA PRO A 15 -24.30 32.85 -26.14
C PRO A 15 -22.80 32.92 -25.87
N GLY A 16 -22.37 32.39 -24.72
CA GLY A 16 -20.98 32.42 -24.26
C GLY A 16 -20.06 32.04 -25.41
N SER A 17 -19.00 32.83 -25.59
CA SER A 17 -18.10 32.62 -26.73
C SER A 17 -17.54 31.20 -26.70
N LEU A 18 -17.18 30.63 -27.86
CA LEU A 18 -16.60 29.28 -27.92
C LEU A 18 -15.38 29.10 -27.00
N GLY A 19 -14.67 30.20 -26.67
CA GLY A 19 -13.57 30.20 -25.71
C GLY A 19 -14.00 30.01 -24.25
N GLU A 20 -15.20 30.46 -23.88
CA GLU A 20 -15.76 30.36 -22.53
C GLU A 20 -16.20 28.91 -22.23
N ILE A 21 -16.85 28.25 -23.20
CA ILE A 21 -17.23 26.84 -23.10
C ILE A 21 -16.00 25.92 -22.99
N ILE A 22 -14.93 26.21 -23.75
CA ILE A 22 -13.67 25.44 -23.66
C ILE A 22 -12.98 25.68 -22.32
N SER A 23 -13.03 26.91 -21.80
CA SER A 23 -12.51 27.25 -20.47
C SER A 23 -13.22 26.44 -19.38
N ASP A 24 -14.55 26.42 -19.40
CA ASP A 24 -15.36 25.71 -18.41
C ASP A 24 -15.12 24.19 -18.43
N ILE A 25 -14.97 23.58 -19.62
CA ILE A 25 -14.66 22.16 -19.75
C ILE A 25 -13.25 21.85 -19.21
N SER A 26 -12.26 22.69 -19.54
CA SER A 26 -10.88 22.55 -19.05
C SER A 26 -10.80 22.68 -17.53
N GLU A 27 -11.56 23.61 -16.96
CA GLU A 27 -11.63 23.85 -15.52
C GLU A 27 -12.35 22.70 -14.80
N GLY A 28 -13.44 22.17 -15.38
CA GLY A 28 -14.13 20.97 -14.90
C GLY A 28 -13.24 19.73 -14.89
N LEU A 29 -12.48 19.49 -15.97
CA LEU A 29 -11.52 18.38 -16.05
C LEU A 29 -10.37 18.54 -15.05
N SER A 30 -9.85 19.77 -14.90
CA SER A 30 -8.83 20.10 -13.90
C SER A 30 -9.33 19.84 -12.48
N ASN A 31 -10.60 20.17 -12.20
CA ASN A 31 -11.22 19.89 -10.91
C ASN A 31 -11.45 18.39 -10.68
N LEU A 32 -11.86 17.63 -11.69
CA LEU A 32 -12.00 16.18 -11.58
C LEU A 32 -10.64 15.52 -11.27
N PHE A 33 -9.59 15.89 -12.02
CA PHE A 33 -8.26 15.36 -11.82
C PHE A 33 -7.74 15.65 -10.41
N ARG A 34 -7.95 16.88 -9.90
CA ARG A 34 -7.63 17.23 -8.51
C ARG A 34 -8.41 16.39 -7.51
N GLN A 35 -9.70 16.16 -7.73
CA GLN A 35 -10.53 15.33 -6.86
C GLN A 35 -10.05 13.87 -6.84
N GLU A 36 -9.69 13.31 -7.98
CA GLU A 36 -9.19 11.94 -8.09
C GLU A 36 -7.85 11.77 -7.37
N VAL A 37 -6.97 12.77 -7.49
CA VAL A 37 -5.72 12.83 -6.72
C VAL A 37 -5.99 12.95 -5.22
N GLU A 38 -6.91 13.81 -4.79
CA GLU A 38 -7.27 13.94 -3.38
C GLU A 38 -7.92 12.68 -2.81
N LEU A 39 -8.75 11.99 -3.61
CA LEU A 39 -9.35 10.71 -3.24
C LEU A 39 -8.27 9.62 -3.11
N ALA A 40 -7.38 9.49 -4.09
CA ALA A 40 -6.27 8.55 -4.04
C ALA A 40 -5.35 8.82 -2.83
N LYS A 41 -5.06 10.09 -2.52
CA LYS A 41 -4.32 10.46 -1.31
C LYS A 41 -5.07 10.07 -0.05
N ALA A 42 -6.39 10.27 0.02
CA ALA A 42 -7.20 9.91 1.17
C ALA A 42 -7.23 8.39 1.39
N GLU A 43 -7.38 7.61 0.33
CA GLU A 43 -7.34 6.15 0.38
C GLU A 43 -5.96 5.64 0.80
N LEU A 44 -4.89 6.13 0.18
CA LEU A 44 -3.51 5.81 0.57
C LEU A 44 -3.24 6.15 2.05
N ARG A 45 -3.75 7.29 2.54
CA ARG A 45 -3.60 7.67 3.95
C ARG A 45 -4.37 6.74 4.88
N ALA A 46 -5.59 6.32 4.49
CA ALA A 46 -6.38 5.38 5.25
C ALA A 46 -5.70 4.00 5.31
N GLU A 47 -5.17 3.51 4.19
CA GLU A 47 -4.40 2.27 4.12
C GLU A 47 -3.11 2.36 4.94
N ALA A 48 -2.34 3.43 4.79
CA ALA A 48 -1.11 3.66 5.55
C ALA A 48 -1.39 3.73 7.06
N SER A 49 -2.52 4.33 7.48
CA SER A 49 -2.92 4.35 8.89
C SER A 49 -3.25 2.95 9.41
N LYS A 50 -4.00 2.14 8.64
CA LYS A 50 -4.30 0.75 8.99
C LYS A 50 -3.02 -0.08 9.10
N ALA A 51 -2.15 0.01 8.10
CA ALA A 51 -0.86 -0.67 8.09
C ALA A 51 0.03 -0.23 9.26
N GLY A 52 0.07 1.08 9.56
CA GLY A 52 0.82 1.63 10.69
C GLY A 52 0.30 1.13 12.05
N LYS A 53 -1.02 1.08 12.24
CA LYS A 53 -1.63 0.49 13.46
C LYS A 53 -1.28 -0.98 13.60
N ALA A 54 -1.43 -1.76 12.52
CA ALA A 54 -1.07 -3.17 12.52
C ALA A 54 0.42 -3.38 12.85
N ALA A 55 1.31 -2.63 12.19
CA ALA A 55 2.74 -2.67 12.46
C ALA A 55 3.07 -2.31 13.92
N GLY A 56 2.40 -1.31 14.48
CA GLY A 56 2.53 -0.93 15.90
C GLY A 56 2.08 -2.04 16.84
N MET A 57 0.92 -2.66 16.59
CA MET A 57 0.41 -3.79 17.39
C MET A 57 1.35 -5.00 17.31
N PHE A 58 1.83 -5.37 16.12
CA PHE A 58 2.78 -6.48 15.96
C PHE A 58 4.12 -6.19 16.63
N SER A 59 4.60 -4.94 16.59
CA SER A 59 5.83 -4.56 17.29
C SER A 59 5.66 -4.67 18.80
N GLY A 60 4.55 -4.17 19.36
CA GLY A 60 4.22 -4.31 20.77
C GLY A 60 4.08 -5.79 21.20
N ALA A 61 3.39 -6.59 20.40
CA ALA A 61 3.26 -8.03 20.62
C ALA A 61 4.62 -8.75 20.56
N GLY A 62 5.51 -8.35 19.66
CA GLY A 62 6.87 -8.89 19.57
C GLY A 62 7.69 -8.62 20.83
N ILE A 63 7.65 -7.38 21.35
CA ILE A 63 8.34 -7.00 22.59
C ILE A 63 7.75 -7.75 23.79
N ALA A 64 6.42 -7.76 23.93
CA ALA A 64 5.75 -8.47 25.01
C ALA A 64 6.05 -9.98 24.96
N GLY A 65 6.01 -10.58 23.77
CA GLY A 65 6.36 -11.97 23.55
C GLY A 65 7.81 -12.28 23.91
N LEU A 66 8.75 -11.39 23.60
CA LEU A 66 10.16 -11.54 24.00
C LEU A 66 10.31 -11.49 25.53
N LEU A 67 9.67 -10.54 26.21
CA LEU A 67 9.71 -10.45 27.67
C LEU A 67 9.08 -11.68 28.33
N THR A 68 7.94 -12.15 27.84
CA THR A 68 7.30 -13.39 28.31
C THR A 68 8.23 -14.59 28.09
N ALA A 69 8.83 -14.72 26.92
CA ALA A 69 9.80 -15.78 26.62
C ALA A 69 10.99 -15.78 27.59
N LEU A 70 11.54 -14.60 27.92
CA LEU A 70 12.60 -14.46 28.91
C LEU A 70 12.14 -14.90 30.31
N MET A 71 10.99 -14.42 30.77
CA MET A 71 10.43 -14.81 32.08
C MET A 71 10.16 -16.31 32.17
N LEU A 72 9.61 -16.92 31.11
CA LEU A 72 9.40 -18.36 31.03
C LEU A 72 10.72 -19.14 31.02
N SER A 73 11.76 -18.61 30.39
CA SER A 73 13.08 -19.24 30.37
C SER A 73 13.71 -19.26 31.76
N LEU A 74 13.61 -18.16 32.50
CA LEU A 74 14.05 -18.10 33.89
C LEU A 74 13.24 -19.06 34.75
N ALA A 75 11.90 -19.00 34.66
CA ALA A 75 11.01 -19.88 35.41
C ALA A 75 11.32 -21.36 35.15
N LEU A 76 11.51 -21.75 33.88
CA LEU A 76 11.85 -23.11 33.50
C LEU A 76 13.23 -23.52 34.03
N THR A 77 14.22 -22.63 33.95
CA THR A 77 15.57 -22.89 34.47
C THR A 77 15.52 -23.16 35.97
N TYR A 78 14.83 -22.30 36.74
CA TYR A 78 14.67 -22.51 38.19
C TYR A 78 13.82 -23.74 38.52
N ALA A 79 12.79 -24.04 37.73
CA ALA A 79 12.01 -25.26 37.91
C ALA A 79 12.87 -26.52 37.73
N LEU A 80 13.75 -26.54 36.72
CA LEU A 80 14.69 -27.64 36.50
C LEU A 80 15.78 -27.70 37.56
N ASP A 81 16.24 -26.56 38.09
CA ASP A 81 17.24 -26.51 39.16
C ASP A 81 16.80 -27.27 40.44
N ASN A 82 15.49 -27.43 40.65
CA ASN A 82 14.97 -28.24 41.78
C ASN A 82 15.29 -29.74 41.66
N VAL A 83 15.65 -30.23 40.46
CA VAL A 83 15.88 -31.66 40.19
C VAL A 83 17.23 -31.96 39.53
N MET A 84 18.01 -30.95 39.14
CA MET A 84 19.35 -31.09 38.57
C MET A 84 20.19 -29.83 38.80
N PRO A 85 21.53 -29.87 38.66
CA PRO A 85 22.36 -28.67 38.82
C PRO A 85 21.99 -27.55 37.83
N LEU A 86 21.98 -26.30 38.32
CA LEU A 86 21.66 -25.10 37.55
C LEU A 86 22.33 -25.01 36.17
N GLY A 87 23.60 -25.43 36.07
CA GLY A 87 24.33 -25.43 34.80
C GLY A 87 23.69 -26.31 33.73
N TRP A 88 23.20 -27.51 34.11
CA TRP A 88 22.51 -28.41 33.20
C TRP A 88 21.10 -27.93 32.88
N ALA A 89 20.40 -27.36 33.85
CA ALA A 89 19.10 -26.71 33.63
C ALA A 89 19.21 -25.60 32.57
N ALA A 90 20.15 -24.67 32.74
CA ALA A 90 20.39 -23.57 31.80
C ALA A 90 20.81 -24.09 30.41
N PHE A 91 21.63 -25.14 30.34
CA PHE A 91 22.03 -25.76 29.07
C PHE A 91 20.82 -26.34 28.31
N ILE A 92 19.92 -27.04 28.99
CA ILE A 92 18.69 -27.59 28.37
C ILE A 92 17.82 -26.47 27.79
N VAL A 93 17.62 -25.40 28.56
CA VAL A 93 16.84 -24.24 28.09
C VAL A 93 17.52 -23.54 26.90
N ALA A 94 18.85 -23.46 26.89
CA ALA A 94 19.60 -22.94 25.75
C ALA A 94 19.44 -23.81 24.49
N VAL A 95 19.49 -25.14 24.62
CA VAL A 95 19.24 -26.06 23.51
C VAL A 95 17.82 -25.92 22.97
N LEU A 96 16.82 -25.76 23.85
CA LEU A 96 15.44 -25.49 23.46
C LEU A 96 15.35 -24.24 22.57
N TRP A 97 15.97 -23.13 22.99
CA TRP A 97 16.00 -21.91 22.16
C TRP A 97 16.78 -22.06 20.87
N ALA A 98 17.86 -22.84 20.86
CA ALA A 98 18.60 -23.13 19.62
C ALA A 98 17.72 -23.86 18.60
N VAL A 99 16.88 -24.80 19.04
CA VAL A 99 15.91 -25.49 18.17
C VAL A 99 14.86 -24.52 17.63
N VAL A 100 14.30 -23.68 18.49
CA VAL A 100 13.32 -22.65 18.08
C VAL A 100 13.94 -21.69 17.06
N ALA A 101 15.17 -21.23 17.29
CA ALA A 101 15.89 -20.34 16.39
C ALA A 101 16.15 -21.01 15.03
N ALA A 102 16.58 -22.28 15.02
CA ALA A 102 16.80 -23.04 13.79
C ALA A 102 15.50 -23.19 12.97
N ALA A 103 14.38 -23.49 13.64
CA ALA A 103 13.07 -23.61 12.99
C ALA A 103 12.61 -22.27 12.39
N LEU A 104 12.71 -21.17 13.15
CA LEU A 104 12.36 -19.83 12.67
C LEU A 104 13.24 -19.39 11.51
N PHE A 105 14.55 -19.64 11.57
CA PHE A 105 15.47 -19.35 10.48
C PHE A 105 15.10 -20.14 9.21
N ALA A 106 14.80 -21.42 9.33
CA ALA A 106 14.39 -22.25 8.20
C ALA A 106 13.06 -21.75 7.57
N ALA A 107 12.07 -21.43 8.40
CA ALA A 107 10.79 -20.88 7.96
C ALA A 107 10.97 -19.51 7.28
N GLY A 108 11.73 -18.60 7.90
CA GLY A 108 12.05 -17.29 7.34
C GLY A 108 12.80 -17.38 6.02
N ARG A 109 13.78 -18.28 5.91
CA ARG A 109 14.50 -18.54 4.66
C ARG A 109 13.59 -19.08 3.57
N LYS A 110 12.63 -19.95 3.92
CA LYS A 110 11.63 -20.46 2.96
C LYS A 110 10.74 -19.33 2.44
N GLN A 111 10.24 -18.47 3.34
CA GLN A 111 9.39 -17.35 2.95
C GLN A 111 10.14 -16.28 2.15
N ALA A 112 11.39 -15.97 2.52
CA ALA A 112 12.21 -15.01 1.78
C ALA A 112 12.44 -15.45 0.33
N ARG A 113 12.52 -16.76 0.07
CA ARG A 113 12.67 -17.31 -1.28
C ARG A 113 11.42 -17.16 -2.16
N THR A 114 10.23 -16.98 -1.58
CA THR A 114 8.99 -16.79 -2.35
C THR A 114 8.73 -15.32 -2.70
N VAL A 115 9.46 -14.38 -2.07
CA VAL A 115 9.35 -12.95 -2.37
C VAL A 115 10.24 -12.63 -3.57
N SER A 116 9.65 -12.38 -4.74
CA SER A 116 10.38 -11.82 -5.87
C SER A 116 10.36 -10.28 -5.77
N PRO A 117 11.51 -9.61 -5.53
CA PRO A 117 11.55 -8.15 -5.38
C PRO A 117 11.24 -7.39 -6.68
N VAL A 118 11.26 -8.08 -7.82
CA VAL A 118 10.90 -7.51 -9.13
C VAL A 118 9.57 -8.12 -9.57
N PRO A 119 8.52 -7.32 -9.84
CA PRO A 119 7.28 -7.80 -10.43
C PRO A 119 7.57 -8.26 -11.86
N ARG A 120 7.87 -9.55 -12.03
CA ARG A 120 8.33 -10.11 -13.32
C ARG A 120 7.34 -9.82 -14.45
N ARG A 121 6.04 -9.90 -14.16
CA ARG A 121 4.95 -9.59 -15.10
C ARG A 121 4.95 -8.13 -15.53
N THR A 122 5.06 -7.20 -14.59
CA THR A 122 5.11 -5.75 -14.90
C THR A 122 6.36 -5.40 -15.71
N VAL A 123 7.51 -6.00 -15.38
CA VAL A 123 8.75 -5.77 -16.14
C VAL A 123 8.70 -6.40 -17.53
N GLU A 124 8.01 -7.53 -17.72
CA GLU A 124 7.76 -8.12 -19.04
C GLU A 124 6.84 -7.24 -19.89
N THR A 125 5.71 -6.78 -19.34
CA THR A 125 4.77 -5.89 -20.06
C THR A 125 5.45 -4.57 -20.46
N LEU A 126 6.18 -3.93 -19.54
CA LEU A 126 6.92 -2.69 -19.87
C LEU A 126 8.01 -2.90 -20.94
N LYS A 127 8.60 -4.10 -21.02
CA LYS A 127 9.56 -4.44 -22.08
C LYS A 127 8.87 -4.68 -23.42
N GLU A 128 7.70 -5.29 -23.43
CA GLU A 128 6.87 -5.48 -24.62
C GLU A 128 6.39 -4.13 -25.17
N ASP A 129 5.87 -3.26 -24.31
CA ASP A 129 5.43 -1.91 -24.69
C ASP A 129 6.60 -1.08 -25.25
N ALA A 130 7.76 -1.13 -24.60
CA ALA A 130 8.97 -0.47 -25.09
C ALA A 130 9.47 -1.05 -26.42
N LYS A 131 9.24 -2.34 -26.69
CA LYS A 131 9.60 -2.99 -27.95
C LYS A 131 8.66 -2.57 -29.09
N TRP A 132 7.37 -2.41 -28.82
CA TRP A 132 6.39 -1.85 -29.75
C TRP A 132 6.70 -0.39 -30.11
N LEU A 133 7.08 0.44 -29.13
CA LEU A 133 7.45 1.84 -29.38
C LEU A 133 8.74 2.02 -30.19
N LYS A 134 9.64 1.03 -30.18
CA LYS A 134 10.86 1.02 -31.01
C LYS A 134 10.64 0.56 -32.45
N HIS A 135 9.53 -0.12 -32.71
CA HIS A 135 9.14 -0.55 -34.04
C HIS A 135 7.67 -0.20 -34.28
N PRO A 136 7.31 1.09 -34.43
CA PRO A 136 6.01 1.45 -34.97
C PRO A 136 5.96 0.87 -36.38
N THR A 137 5.32 -0.28 -36.54
CA THR A 137 4.96 -0.78 -37.85
C THR A 137 3.89 0.17 -38.36
N THR A 138 4.27 1.00 -39.33
CA THR A 138 3.38 1.83 -40.12
C THR A 138 2.49 0.93 -40.98
N SER A 139 1.57 0.22 -40.35
CA SER A 139 0.36 -0.32 -40.99
C SER A 139 -0.77 0.53 -40.38
N GLU A 140 -1.45 1.45 -41.05
CA GLU A 140 -1.87 1.46 -42.43
C GLU A 140 -1.94 2.92 -42.89
N THR A 141 -1.09 3.29 -43.82
CA THR A 141 -1.48 4.28 -44.83
C THR A 141 -1.26 3.57 -46.16
N THR A 142 -2.27 3.59 -47.02
CA THR A 142 -2.29 3.04 -48.39
C THR A 142 -2.86 1.62 -48.51
N SER A 143 -4.16 1.51 -48.77
CA SER A 143 -4.62 1.15 -50.13
C SER A 143 -6.15 1.10 -50.22
N SER A 144 -6.68 2.06 -50.99
CA SER A 144 -7.91 2.04 -51.81
C SER A 144 -9.28 2.02 -51.13
#